data_AF-A0A238V5B5-F1
#
_entry.id   AF-A0A238V5B5-F1
#
_cell.length_a   1.000
_cell.length_b   1.000
_cell.length_c   1.000
_cell.angle_alpha   90.00
_cell.angle_beta   90.00
_cell.angle_gamma   90.00
#
_symmetry.space_group_name_H-M   'P 1'
#
loop_
_entity.id
_entity.type
_entity.pdbx_description
1 polymer ?
#
loop_
_entity_poly.entity_id
_entity_poly.type
_entity_poly.pdbx_seq_one_letter_code
_entity_poly.pdbx_strand_id
1 'polypeptide(L)'
;MLLKAALTKVQTQNTVPLLLQRSVASLRDMPASTLSSAHSRSVVLRGLLSQTRALSPSTPYATARLARLTDQSEYFLLQWPHDEWPHINRTGDSVPSKPLVINQISRVTTLLSPVASPTPVLAPATWLLAQESLIKILCTVL
;
A
#
# COMPACT_ATOMS: atom_id res chain seq x y z
N MET A 1 -48.70 -4.55 53.30
CA MET A 1 -48.66 -3.73 52.07
C MET A 1 -47.23 -3.82 51.53
N LEU A 2 -46.90 -4.08 50.28
CA LEU A 2 -47.59 -4.40 49.03
C LEU A 2 -46.43 -4.72 48.05
N LEU A 3 -46.53 -5.83 47.29
CA LEU A 3 -45.98 -6.02 45.92
C LEU A 3 -44.43 -6.08 45.79
N LYS A 4 -43.77 -6.88 44.95
CA LYS A 4 -44.16 -7.79 43.86
C LYS A 4 -42.89 -8.53 43.36
N ALA A 5 -43.08 -9.78 42.93
CA ALA A 5 -42.50 -10.45 41.74
C ALA A 5 -40.96 -10.49 41.56
N ALA A 6 -40.30 -11.65 41.68
CA ALA A 6 -40.23 -12.75 40.69
C ALA A 6 -39.23 -12.51 39.54
N LEU A 7 -38.19 -13.35 39.46
CA LEU A 7 -37.66 -13.98 38.24
C LEU A 7 -36.66 -15.08 38.68
N THR A 8 -36.92 -16.39 38.67
CA THR A 8 -36.89 -17.35 37.53
C THR A 8 -35.81 -17.00 36.49
N LYS A 9 -34.92 -17.87 36.00
CA LYS A 9 -34.96 -19.33 35.81
C LYS A 9 -33.56 -19.78 35.34
N VAL A 10 -33.17 -20.98 35.74
CA VAL A 10 -32.65 -22.06 34.89
C VAL A 10 -31.33 -21.79 34.13
N GLN A 11 -30.27 -22.35 34.71
CA GLN A 11 -29.04 -22.68 34.04
C GLN A 11 -29.22 -24.02 33.32
N THR A 12 -29.42 -23.99 32.00
CA THR A 12 -29.41 -25.16 31.12
C THR A 12 -28.33 -25.01 30.05
N GLN A 13 -27.42 -25.98 30.09
CA GLN A 13 -26.54 -26.49 29.06
C GLN A 13 -26.79 -25.95 27.64
N ASN A 14 -25.73 -25.44 27.02
CA ASN A 14 -25.63 -25.48 25.57
C ASN A 14 -24.32 -26.16 25.17
N THR A 15 -24.48 -27.43 24.85
CA THR A 15 -23.54 -28.31 24.16
C THR A 15 -23.20 -27.69 22.80
N VAL A 16 -21.94 -27.33 22.57
CA VAL A 16 -21.46 -26.98 21.23
C VAL A 16 -20.63 -28.15 20.69
N PRO A 17 -20.93 -28.64 19.47
CA PRO A 17 -20.48 -29.94 18.97
C PRO A 17 -18.97 -30.03 18.67
N LEU A 18 -18.40 -31.17 19.05
CA LEU A 18 -17.02 -31.65 18.83
C LEU A 18 -16.70 -32.01 17.36
N LEU A 19 -17.08 -31.16 16.40
CA LEU A 19 -16.79 -31.39 14.97
C LEU A 19 -16.38 -30.12 14.21
N LEU A 20 -15.59 -29.25 14.83
CA LEU A 20 -14.92 -28.14 14.13
C LEU A 20 -13.53 -27.79 14.72
N GLN A 21 -12.86 -28.75 15.36
CA GLN A 21 -11.49 -28.57 15.88
C GLN A 21 -10.39 -29.23 15.03
N ARG A 22 -10.71 -29.77 13.85
CA ARG A 22 -9.76 -30.56 13.04
C ARG A 22 -9.02 -29.79 11.93
N SER A 23 -9.19 -28.47 11.83
CA SER A 23 -8.59 -27.68 10.73
C SER A 23 -7.53 -26.66 11.15
N VAL A 24 -7.14 -26.61 12.43
CA VAL A 24 -6.15 -25.60 12.92
C VAL A 24 -4.74 -26.20 13.11
N ALA A 25 -4.58 -27.51 12.92
CA ALA A 25 -3.31 -28.20 13.19
C ALA A 25 -2.38 -28.35 11.98
N SER A 26 -2.74 -27.86 10.78
CA SER A 26 -1.96 -28.11 9.54
C SER A 26 -1.32 -26.88 8.91
N LEU A 27 -1.19 -25.77 9.66
CA LEU A 27 -0.58 -24.51 9.19
C LEU A 27 0.57 -24.03 10.10
N ARG A 28 1.11 -24.91 10.97
CA ARG A 28 2.20 -24.57 11.89
C ARG A 28 3.62 -24.86 11.39
N ASP A 29 3.76 -25.50 10.23
CA ASP A 29 5.07 -25.84 9.64
C ASP A 29 5.43 -25.00 8.40
N MET A 30 4.87 -23.80 8.27
CA MET A 30 5.35 -22.83 7.27
C MET A 30 6.44 -21.96 7.91
N PRO A 31 7.68 -21.95 7.39
CA PRO A 31 8.74 -21.10 7.93
C PRO A 31 8.31 -19.64 7.79
N ALA A 32 8.23 -18.94 8.92
CA ALA A 32 7.83 -17.53 9.03
C ALA A 32 8.71 -16.55 8.22
N SER A 33 9.75 -17.04 7.55
CA SER A 33 10.76 -16.26 6.83
C SER A 33 10.33 -15.82 5.42
N THR A 34 9.27 -16.40 4.82
CA THR A 34 8.88 -16.09 3.43
C THR A 34 7.76 -15.05 3.31
N LEU A 35 6.86 -14.97 4.29
CA LEU A 35 5.76 -13.99 4.30
C LEU A 35 6.21 -12.57 4.72
N SER A 36 7.43 -12.44 5.24
CA SER A 36 7.88 -11.22 5.93
C SER A 36 8.41 -10.11 5.02
N SER A 37 8.88 -10.43 3.80
CA SER A 37 9.57 -9.44 2.96
C SER A 37 8.63 -8.73 1.98
N ALA A 38 7.85 -9.49 1.19
CA ALA A 38 6.91 -8.94 0.22
C ALA A 38 5.79 -8.12 0.90
N HIS A 39 5.22 -8.63 2.00
CA HIS A 39 4.21 -7.89 2.76
C HIS A 39 4.74 -6.56 3.30
N SER A 40 5.99 -6.55 3.80
CA SER A 40 6.66 -5.33 4.27
C SER A 40 6.84 -4.32 3.14
N ARG A 41 7.18 -4.75 1.92
CA ARG A 41 7.31 -3.84 0.76
C ARG A 41 5.97 -3.26 0.33
N SER A 42 4.91 -4.06 0.27
CA SER A 42 3.55 -3.55 -0.01
C SER A 42 3.04 -2.59 1.07
N VAL A 43 3.45 -2.77 2.34
CA VAL A 43 3.15 -1.79 3.40
C VAL A 43 3.89 -0.47 3.16
N VAL A 44 5.17 -0.52 2.81
CA VAL A 44 5.97 0.68 2.51
C VAL A 44 5.39 1.45 1.31
N LEU A 45 5.09 0.76 0.20
CA LEU A 45 4.50 1.40 -0.98
C LEU A 45 3.12 1.99 -0.68
N ARG A 46 2.30 1.35 0.17
CA ARG A 46 1.05 1.94 0.67
C ARG A 46 1.30 3.22 1.47
N GLY A 47 2.34 3.24 2.29
CA GLY A 47 2.77 4.44 3.01
C GLY A 47 3.16 5.59 2.09
N LEU A 48 3.93 5.30 1.03
CA LEU A 48 4.31 6.28 0.01
C LEU A 48 3.10 6.78 -0.79
N LEU A 49 2.17 5.88 -1.14
CA LEU A 49 0.92 6.23 -1.81
C LEU A 49 0.07 7.18 -0.95
N SER A 50 -0.10 6.88 0.33
CA SER A 50 -0.84 7.73 1.26
C SER A 50 -0.20 9.12 1.40
N GLN A 51 1.13 9.19 1.53
CA GLN A 51 1.85 10.45 1.59
C GLN A 51 1.71 11.26 0.28
N THR A 52 1.78 10.58 -0.86
CA THR A 52 1.62 11.23 -2.18
C THR A 52 0.23 11.81 -2.33
N ARG A 53 -0.83 11.09 -1.93
CA ARG A 53 -2.22 11.57 -1.96
C ARG A 53 -2.49 12.71 -0.99
N ALA A 54 -1.83 12.72 0.16
CA ALA A 54 -1.98 13.76 1.17
C ALA A 54 -1.22 15.06 0.83
N LEU A 55 -0.32 15.02 -0.16
CA LEU A 55 0.45 16.20 -0.55
C LEU A 55 -0.42 17.18 -1.33
N SER A 56 -0.54 18.42 -0.83
CA SER A 56 -1.23 19.51 -1.52
C SER A 56 -0.22 20.41 -2.25
N PRO A 57 -0.55 20.98 -3.42
CA PRO A 57 0.32 21.93 -4.12
C PRO A 57 0.57 23.20 -3.31
N SER A 58 -0.33 23.55 -2.36
CA SER A 58 -0.15 24.69 -1.45
C SER A 58 0.83 24.43 -0.31
N THR A 59 1.35 23.19 -0.17
CA THR A 59 2.30 22.89 0.91
C THR A 59 3.65 23.56 0.67
N PRO A 60 4.33 24.03 1.74
CA PRO A 60 5.70 24.50 1.62
C PRO A 60 6.59 23.43 0.99
N TYR A 61 7.34 23.82 -0.03
CA TYR A 61 8.24 22.93 -0.77
C TYR A 61 7.53 21.71 -1.42
N ALA A 62 6.24 21.86 -1.80
CA ALA A 62 5.44 20.77 -2.39
C ALA A 62 6.18 20.02 -3.51
N THR A 63 6.85 20.74 -4.42
CA THR A 63 7.63 20.14 -5.52
C THR A 63 8.78 19.28 -5.02
N ALA A 64 9.59 19.80 -4.09
CA ALA A 64 10.72 19.05 -3.54
C ALA A 64 10.27 17.83 -2.74
N ARG A 65 9.13 17.94 -2.03
CA ARG A 65 8.53 16.81 -1.30
C ARG A 65 8.01 15.74 -2.26
N LEU A 66 7.37 16.14 -3.35
CA LEU A 66 6.92 15.22 -4.40
C LEU A 66 8.10 14.52 -5.07
N ALA A 67 9.16 15.26 -5.43
CA ALA A 67 10.40 14.68 -5.97
C ALA A 67 10.99 13.62 -5.04
N ARG A 68 11.09 13.93 -3.74
CA ARG A 68 11.58 12.98 -2.74
C ARG A 68 10.72 11.72 -2.61
N LEU A 69 9.40 11.85 -2.70
CA LEU A 69 8.48 10.69 -2.68
C LEU A 69 8.65 9.84 -3.94
N THR A 70 8.87 10.47 -5.09
CA THR A 70 9.19 9.77 -6.35
C THR A 70 10.51 9.02 -6.23
N ASP A 71 11.58 9.66 -5.75
CA ASP A 71 12.90 9.03 -5.56
C ASP A 71 12.84 7.83 -4.60
N GLN A 72 12.11 7.98 -3.48
CA GLN A 72 11.91 6.89 -2.53
C GLN A 72 11.15 5.72 -3.17
N SER A 73 10.10 6.02 -3.93
CA SER A 73 9.31 5.02 -4.65
C SER A 73 10.17 4.30 -5.70
N GLU A 74 10.97 5.04 -6.47
CA GLU A 74 11.89 4.49 -7.47
C GLU A 74 12.93 3.58 -6.83
N TYR A 75 13.56 4.04 -5.75
CA TYR A 75 14.50 3.24 -4.98
C TYR A 75 13.89 1.93 -4.47
N PHE A 76 12.70 1.98 -3.85
CA PHE A 76 12.04 0.77 -3.36
C PHE A 76 11.67 -0.20 -4.48
N LEU A 77 11.19 0.31 -5.62
CA LEU A 77 10.86 -0.53 -6.77
C LEU A 77 12.12 -1.14 -7.39
N LEU A 78 13.24 -0.40 -7.47
CA LEU A 78 14.51 -0.93 -7.96
C LEU A 78 15.04 -2.07 -7.08
N GLN A 79 14.95 -1.91 -5.75
CA GLN A 79 15.42 -2.90 -4.77
C GLN A 79 14.49 -4.11 -4.62
N TRP A 80 13.29 -4.09 -5.21
CA TRP A 80 12.39 -5.26 -5.17
C TRP A 80 12.95 -6.40 -6.03
N PRO A 81 13.29 -7.59 -5.48
CA PRO A 81 13.81 -8.71 -6.27
C PRO A 81 12.86 -9.09 -7.41
N HIS A 82 13.41 -9.45 -8.57
CA HIS A 82 12.58 -9.80 -9.73
C HIS A 82 11.69 -11.01 -9.43
N ASP A 83 12.22 -12.03 -8.74
CA ASP A 83 11.50 -13.27 -8.42
C ASP A 83 10.34 -13.03 -7.43
N GLU A 84 10.36 -11.91 -6.70
CA GLU A 84 9.33 -11.52 -5.74
C GLU A 84 8.39 -10.44 -6.29
N TRP A 85 8.53 -10.04 -7.57
CA TRP A 85 7.70 -9.01 -8.18
C TRP A 85 6.25 -9.50 -8.30
N PRO A 86 5.25 -8.69 -7.90
CA PRO A 86 3.87 -9.13 -7.97
C PRO A 86 3.43 -9.28 -9.44
N HIS A 87 2.71 -10.36 -9.73
CA HIS A 87 2.07 -10.56 -11.04
C HIS A 87 0.61 -10.11 -11.06
N ILE A 88 -0.01 -10.03 -9.89
CA ILE A 88 -1.41 -9.65 -9.71
C ILE A 88 -1.47 -8.64 -8.56
N ASN A 89 -2.21 -7.56 -8.75
CA ASN A 89 -2.42 -6.54 -7.73
C ASN A 89 -3.56 -6.93 -6.77
N ARG A 90 -3.86 -6.09 -5.77
CA ARG A 90 -4.96 -6.36 -4.83
C ARG A 90 -6.35 -6.47 -5.48
N THR A 91 -6.58 -5.84 -6.64
CA THR A 91 -7.86 -5.89 -7.35
C THR A 91 -8.01 -7.10 -8.26
N GLY A 92 -6.95 -7.90 -8.43
CA GLY A 92 -6.95 -9.06 -9.32
C GLY A 92 -6.46 -8.76 -10.74
N ASP A 93 -6.02 -7.53 -11.02
CA ASP A 93 -5.48 -7.13 -12.32
C ASP A 93 -4.01 -7.52 -12.46
N SER A 94 -3.59 -7.77 -13.71
CA SER A 94 -2.20 -8.08 -14.03
C SER A 94 -1.30 -6.87 -13.77
N VAL A 95 -0.24 -7.07 -12.99
CA VAL A 95 0.78 -6.04 -12.75
C VAL A 95 1.75 -6.01 -13.93
N PRO A 96 2.06 -4.83 -14.49
CA PRO A 96 3.07 -4.72 -15.54
C PRO A 96 4.44 -5.22 -15.09
N SER A 97 5.30 -5.52 -16.06
CA SER A 97 6.67 -5.95 -15.77
C SER A 97 7.44 -4.88 -14.99
N LYS A 98 8.29 -5.31 -14.05
CA LYS A 98 9.19 -4.44 -13.28
C LYS A 98 9.89 -3.37 -14.13
N PRO A 99 10.57 -3.69 -15.25
CA PRO A 99 11.27 -2.66 -16.05
C PRO A 99 10.31 -1.61 -16.62
N LEU A 100 9.07 -1.97 -16.95
CA LEU A 100 8.08 -1.02 -17.44
C LEU A 100 7.69 -0.03 -16.34
N VAL A 101 7.44 -0.52 -15.13
CA VAL A 101 7.11 0.32 -13.96
C VAL A 101 8.28 1.25 -13.61
N ILE A 102 9.52 0.75 -13.64
CA ILE A 102 10.72 1.57 -13.43
C ILE A 102 10.88 2.65 -14.50
N ASN A 103 10.63 2.34 -15.76
CA ASN A 103 10.66 3.36 -16.83
C ASN A 103 9.55 4.40 -16.67
N GLN A 104 8.38 4.02 -16.15
CA GLN A 104 7.31 4.97 -15.87
C GLN A 104 7.70 5.94 -14.74
N ILE A 105 8.31 5.43 -13.66
CA ILE A 105 8.68 6.29 -12.53
C ILE A 105 9.86 7.22 -12.86
N SER A 106 10.84 6.76 -13.63
CA SER A 106 11.98 7.60 -14.05
C SER A 106 11.55 8.79 -14.93
N ARG A 107 10.47 8.63 -15.71
CA ARG A 107 9.85 9.76 -16.43
C ARG A 107 9.27 10.79 -15.47
N VAL A 108 8.64 10.35 -14.38
CA VAL A 108 8.14 11.27 -13.33
C VAL A 108 9.30 11.98 -12.64
N THR A 109 10.40 11.28 -12.34
CA THR A 109 11.63 11.88 -11.79
C THR A 109 12.18 12.96 -12.73
N THR A 110 12.20 12.69 -14.03
CA THR A 110 12.64 13.65 -15.05
C THR A 110 11.76 14.90 -15.10
N LEU A 111 10.43 14.75 -14.99
CA LEU A 111 9.48 15.88 -14.96
C LEU A 111 9.66 16.79 -13.75
N LEU A 112 10.09 16.22 -12.61
CA LEU A 112 10.31 16.94 -11.37
C LEU A 112 11.73 17.51 -11.24
N SER A 113 12.64 17.12 -12.13
CA SER A 113 14.02 17.59 -12.11
C SER A 113 14.11 19.07 -12.49
N PRO A 114 14.80 19.91 -11.70
CA PRO A 114 14.96 21.33 -11.99
C PRO A 114 15.77 21.59 -13.27
N VAL A 115 16.52 20.60 -13.76
CA VAL A 115 17.26 20.67 -15.03
C VAL A 115 16.32 20.82 -16.23
N ALA A 116 15.06 20.40 -16.12
CA ALA A 116 14.10 20.44 -17.22
C ALA A 116 13.39 21.80 -17.38
N SER A 117 13.50 22.75 -16.42
CA SER A 117 12.76 24.01 -16.48
C SER A 117 13.63 25.23 -16.16
N PRO A 118 13.65 26.27 -17.01
CA PRO A 118 14.37 27.51 -16.74
C PRO A 118 13.71 28.38 -15.65
N THR A 119 12.53 28.00 -15.17
CA THR A 119 11.79 28.70 -14.10
C THR A 119 11.99 28.03 -12.74
N PRO A 120 12.20 28.80 -11.65
CA PRO A 120 12.47 28.27 -10.32
C PRO A 120 11.24 27.62 -9.64
N VAL A 121 10.07 27.68 -10.26
CA VAL A 121 8.81 27.12 -9.77
C VAL A 121 8.23 26.18 -10.82
N LEU A 122 8.00 24.92 -10.44
CA LEU A 122 7.34 23.94 -11.29
C LEU A 122 5.92 24.41 -11.63
N ALA A 123 5.56 24.38 -12.91
CA ALA A 123 4.21 24.76 -13.34
C ALA A 123 3.16 23.89 -12.61
N PRO A 124 2.04 24.47 -12.13
CA PRO A 124 1.01 23.71 -11.40
C PRO A 124 0.48 22.50 -12.16
N ALA A 125 0.36 22.60 -13.49
CA ALA A 125 -0.06 21.49 -14.35
C ALA A 125 0.97 20.35 -14.34
N THR A 126 2.26 20.65 -14.38
CA THR A 126 3.33 19.65 -14.32
C THR A 126 3.39 18.98 -12.96
N TRP A 127 3.16 19.74 -11.88
CA TRP A 127 3.07 19.20 -10.53
C TRP A 127 1.91 18.19 -10.40
N LEU A 128 0.71 18.56 -10.87
CA LEU A 128 -0.48 17.70 -10.79
C LEU A 128 -0.28 16.42 -11.62
N LEU A 129 0.23 16.57 -12.85
CA LEU A 129 0.51 15.43 -13.72
C LEU A 129 1.52 14.46 -13.08
N ALA A 130 2.57 14.97 -12.45
CA ALA A 130 3.56 14.15 -11.77
C ALA A 130 2.96 13.42 -10.57
N GLN A 131 2.13 14.09 -9.77
CA GLN A 131 1.44 13.49 -8.63
C GLN A 131 0.49 12.37 -9.07
N GLU A 132 -0.37 12.64 -10.06
CA GLU A 132 -1.32 11.66 -10.58
C GLU A 132 -0.61 10.45 -11.21
N SER A 133 0.49 10.70 -11.93
CA SER A 133 1.32 9.63 -12.51
C SER A 133 1.92 8.75 -11.43
N LEU A 134 2.50 9.34 -10.37
CA LEU A 134 3.05 8.57 -9.25
C LEU A 134 1.96 7.76 -8.53
N ILE A 135 0.81 8.36 -8.25
CA ILE A 135 -0.34 7.65 -7.65
C ILE A 135 -0.76 6.46 -8.50
N LYS A 136 -0.88 6.66 -9.83
CA LYS A 136 -1.28 5.60 -10.75
C LYS A 136 -0.27 4.45 -10.77
N ILE A 137 1.02 4.77 -10.83
CA ILE A 137 2.11 3.78 -10.80
C ILE A 137 2.03 2.95 -9.51
N LEU A 138 1.97 3.61 -8.35
CA LEU A 138 1.92 2.94 -7.05
C LEU A 138 0.64 2.08 -6.89
N CYS A 139 -0.51 2.56 -7.34
CA CYS A 139 -1.74 1.77 -7.34
C CYS A 139 -1.71 0.56 -8.28
N THR A 140 -0.92 0.60 -9.35
CA THR A 140 -0.81 -0.52 -10.29
C THR A 140 -0.03 -1.68 -9.67
N VAL A 141 0.95 -1.38 -8.81
CA VAL A 141 1.81 -2.38 -8.15
C VAL A 141 1.19 -2.96 -6.87
N LEU A 142 0.28 -2.22 -6.23
CA LEU A 142 -0.37 -2.57 -4.95
C LEU A 142 -1.67 -3.37 -5.14
#